data_AF-A0A963BYD0-F1
#
_entry.id   AF-A0A963BYD0-F1
#
_cell.length_a   1.000
_cell.length_b   1.000
_cell.length_c   1.000
_cell.angle_alpha   90.00
_cell.angle_beta   90.00
_cell.angle_gamma   90.00
#
_symmetry.space_group_name_H-M   'P 1'
#
loop_
_entity.id
_entity.type
_entity.pdbx_description
1 polymer ?
#
loop_
_entity_poly.entity_id
_entity_poly.type
_entity_poly.pdbx_seq_one_letter_code
_entity_poly.pdbx_strand_id
1 'polypeptide(L)'
;MSVWAHACRPCNPALSGPIFVSAAAVAEMPASAHCLQVRIDGSWHCVVVDRDRRVAVEQMLIRDAVVASRSDCPDCAALLEGVGREPPTEPAPEVAPPTEPAPSELPATVEASSGEGGSAGTVQAAAMAVRDQRVVVVLVPLALVSSPGEADMAAERLAATFHGAPLLLMGQADDGSPRYHGPAELQALVSGIPLERMPWKVYRLR
;
A
#
# COMPACT_ATOMS: atom_id res chain seq x y z
N MET A 1 26.92 1.59 -19.62
CA MET A 1 27.45 1.71 -18.25
C MET A 1 26.28 2.04 -17.34
N SER A 2 26.15 1.36 -16.21
CA SER A 2 25.09 1.63 -15.24
C SER A 2 25.46 2.80 -14.35
N VAL A 3 24.47 3.61 -13.99
CA VAL A 3 24.61 4.82 -13.19
C VAL A 3 23.54 4.82 -12.10
N TRP A 4 23.86 5.41 -10.95
CA TRP A 4 22.90 5.55 -9.86
C TRP A 4 21.88 6.64 -10.17
N ALA A 5 20.61 6.31 -10.00
CA ALA A 5 19.49 7.21 -10.22
C ALA A 5 18.45 7.07 -9.11
N HIS A 6 17.58 8.06 -8.99
CA HIS A 6 16.39 8.03 -8.15
C HIS A 6 15.16 7.75 -9.00
N ALA A 7 14.29 6.87 -8.51
CA ALA A 7 13.00 6.62 -9.14
C ALA A 7 12.06 7.81 -8.85
N CYS A 8 11.38 8.29 -9.89
CA CYS A 8 10.45 9.40 -9.81
C CYS A 8 9.03 8.92 -10.11
N ARG A 9 8.05 9.50 -9.42
CA ARG A 9 6.62 9.26 -9.65
C ARG A 9 6.01 10.46 -10.36
N PRO A 10 5.33 10.28 -11.50
CA PRO A 10 4.61 11.37 -12.13
C PRO A 10 3.41 11.78 -11.28
N CYS A 11 3.20 13.09 -11.17
CA CYS A 11 2.03 13.62 -10.47
C CYS A 11 0.78 13.53 -11.35
N ASN A 12 0.98 13.58 -12.67
CA ASN A 12 -0.07 13.35 -13.65
C ASN A 12 -0.08 11.86 -14.07
N PRO A 13 -1.18 11.12 -13.85
CA PRO A 13 -1.28 9.71 -14.21
C PRO A 13 -1.24 9.43 -15.72
N ALA A 14 -1.35 10.46 -16.57
CA ALA A 14 -1.20 10.33 -18.01
C ALA A 14 0.22 9.86 -18.43
N LEU A 15 1.24 10.14 -17.63
CA LEU A 15 2.58 9.64 -17.87
C LEU A 15 2.69 8.18 -17.43
N SER A 16 2.85 7.30 -18.40
CA SER A 16 3.08 5.88 -18.18
C SER A 16 4.57 5.55 -18.31
N GLY A 17 5.12 4.89 -17.29
CA GLY A 17 6.48 4.34 -17.32
C GLY A 17 7.36 4.79 -16.15
N PRO A 18 8.46 4.07 -15.89
CA PRO A 18 9.41 4.43 -14.87
C PRO A 18 10.26 5.63 -15.31
N ILE A 19 10.34 6.66 -14.46
CA ILE A 19 11.12 7.87 -14.70
C ILE A 19 12.31 7.85 -13.74
N PHE A 20 13.52 8.04 -14.27
CA PHE A 20 14.74 8.04 -13.49
C PHE A 20 15.51 9.34 -13.66
N VAL A 21 16.00 9.88 -12.55
CA VAL A 21 16.85 11.09 -12.53
C VAL A 21 18.19 10.75 -11.88
N SER A 22 19.28 11.26 -12.45
CA SER A 22 20.64 11.00 -11.96
C SER A 22 20.78 11.35 -10.47
N ALA A 23 21.39 10.44 -9.71
CA ALA A 23 21.69 10.68 -8.30
C ALA A 23 22.67 11.86 -8.11
N ALA A 24 23.56 12.10 -9.07
CA ALA A 24 24.45 13.27 -9.05
C ALA A 24 23.65 14.57 -9.23
N ALA A 25 22.73 14.62 -10.20
CA ALA A 25 21.89 15.79 -10.43
C ALA A 25 21.00 16.09 -9.21
N VAL A 26 20.41 15.08 -8.58
CA VAL A 26 19.59 15.25 -7.36
C VAL A 26 20.44 15.71 -6.17
N ALA A 27 21.71 15.30 -6.08
CA ALA A 27 22.61 15.71 -5.01
C ALA A 27 22.99 17.20 -5.08
N GLU A 28 22.97 17.81 -6.28
CA GLU A 28 23.20 19.24 -6.49
C GLU A 28 21.97 20.10 -6.12
N MET A 29 20.79 19.47 -5.96
CA MET A 29 19.54 20.15 -5.65
C MET A 29 19.32 20.31 -4.14
N PRO A 30 18.54 21.32 -3.69
CA PRO A 30 18.23 21.51 -2.28
C PRO A 30 17.66 20.25 -1.63
N ALA A 31 18.03 19.94 -0.39
CA ALA A 31 17.55 18.75 0.31
C ALA A 31 16.02 18.68 0.43
N SER A 32 15.36 19.83 0.51
CA SER A 32 13.91 19.99 0.57
C SER A 32 13.20 19.89 -0.79
N ALA A 33 13.95 19.80 -1.90
CA ALA A 33 13.38 19.69 -3.23
C ALA A 33 12.94 18.24 -3.51
N HIS A 34 11.67 17.97 -3.27
CA HIS A 34 10.99 16.71 -3.58
C HIS A 34 10.21 16.74 -4.91
N CYS A 35 9.98 17.94 -5.46
CA CYS A 35 9.28 18.12 -6.73
C CYS A 35 10.29 18.55 -7.81
N LEU A 36 10.30 17.84 -8.93
CA LEU A 36 11.16 18.11 -10.08
C LEU A 36 10.32 18.21 -11.36
N GLN A 37 10.81 18.97 -12.33
CA GLN A 37 10.35 18.85 -13.71
C GLN A 37 11.36 17.99 -14.46
N VAL A 38 10.88 16.97 -15.16
CA VAL A 38 11.71 16.11 -16.02
C VAL A 38 11.33 16.28 -17.47
N ARG A 39 12.31 16.15 -18.37
CA ARG A 39 12.07 16.24 -19.81
C ARG A 39 11.80 14.87 -20.42
N ILE A 40 10.61 14.69 -20.99
CA ILE A 40 10.16 13.46 -21.66
C ILE A 40 9.59 13.85 -23.01
N ASP A 41 10.08 13.21 -24.09
CA ASP A 41 9.64 13.48 -25.47
C ASP A 41 9.63 14.97 -25.85
N GLY A 42 10.59 15.72 -25.31
CA GLY A 42 10.76 17.16 -25.55
C GLY A 42 9.94 18.06 -24.63
N SER A 43 8.98 17.52 -23.87
CA SER A 43 8.09 18.26 -22.96
C SER A 43 8.53 18.13 -21.49
N TRP A 44 8.25 19.16 -20.68
CA TRP A 44 8.53 19.14 -19.25
C TRP A 44 7.32 18.60 -18.47
N HIS A 45 7.59 17.65 -17.58
CA HIS A 45 6.56 17.00 -16.77
C HIS A 45 6.93 17.02 -15.31
N CYS A 46 5.94 17.31 -14.47
CA CYS A 46 6.10 17.35 -13.02
C CYS A 46 6.13 15.94 -12.41
N VAL A 47 7.15 15.69 -11.60
CA VAL A 47 7.36 14.42 -10.90
C VAL A 47 7.80 14.66 -9.45
N VAL A 48 7.48 13.70 -8.58
CA VAL A 48 8.03 13.61 -7.22
C VAL A 48 9.21 12.66 -7.23
N VAL A 49 10.36 13.12 -6.72
CA VAL A 49 11.56 12.30 -6.57
C VAL A 49 11.57 11.58 -5.23
N ASP A 50 11.81 10.27 -5.26
CA ASP A 50 12.04 9.45 -4.07
C ASP A 50 13.55 9.40 -3.78
N ARG A 51 13.99 10.24 -2.83
CA ARG A 51 15.41 10.34 -2.45
C ARG A 51 15.89 9.14 -1.62
N ASP A 52 14.98 8.38 -1.02
CA ASP A 52 15.32 7.21 -0.21
C ASP A 52 15.56 5.98 -1.09
N ARG A 53 15.06 5.99 -2.32
CA ARG A 53 15.18 4.87 -3.26
C ARG A 53 16.16 5.16 -4.39
N ARG A 54 17.39 4.67 -4.24
CA ARG A 54 18.40 4.62 -5.31
C ARG A 54 18.36 3.32 -6.08
N VAL A 55 18.47 3.40 -7.40
CA VAL A 55 18.49 2.26 -8.32
C VAL A 55 19.60 2.43 -9.34
N ALA A 56 20.24 1.32 -9.72
CA ALA A 56 21.21 1.31 -10.81
C ALA A 56 20.46 1.12 -12.13
N VAL A 57 20.60 2.06 -13.05
CA VAL A 57 19.93 2.04 -14.36
C VAL A 57 20.93 2.32 -15.47
N GLU A 58 20.58 1.95 -16.70
CA GLU A 58 21.37 2.35 -17.86
C GLU A 58 21.29 3.87 -18.07
N GLN A 59 22.43 4.48 -18.45
CA GLN A 59 22.52 5.93 -18.64
C GLN A 59 21.48 6.49 -19.62
N MET A 60 21.04 5.71 -20.61
CA MET A 60 20.01 6.10 -21.57
C MET A 60 18.60 6.26 -20.97
N LEU A 61 18.37 5.73 -19.77
CA LEU A 61 17.08 5.83 -19.06
C LEU A 61 17.00 7.07 -18.17
N ILE A 62 18.11 7.78 -17.95
CA ILE A 62 18.13 8.99 -17.15
C ILE A 62 17.52 10.15 -17.95
N ARG A 63 16.63 10.89 -17.29
CA ARG A 63 16.02 12.11 -17.82
C ARG A 63 16.68 13.36 -17.25
N ASP A 64 16.73 14.41 -18.07
CA ASP A 64 17.07 15.75 -17.60
C ASP A 64 16.02 16.21 -16.59
N ALA A 65 16.47 16.81 -15.50
CA ALA A 65 15.62 17.26 -14.42
C ALA A 65 16.05 18.64 -13.90
N VAL A 66 15.06 19.47 -13.59
CA VAL A 66 15.25 20.76 -12.91
C VAL A 66 14.36 20.82 -11.67
N VAL A 67 14.80 21.60 -10.68
CA VAL A 67 14.01 21.84 -9.46
C VAL A 67 12.72 22.56 -9.85
N ALA A 68 11.59 22.01 -9.42
CA ALA A 68 10.30 22.65 -9.59
C ALA A 68 9.87 23.29 -8.26
N SER A 69 9.37 24.51 -8.33
CA SER A 69 8.72 25.14 -7.19
C SER A 69 7.27 24.64 -7.05
N ARG A 70 6.66 24.90 -5.90
CA ARG A 70 5.23 24.64 -5.65
C ARG A 70 4.32 25.33 -6.67
N SER A 71 4.75 26.46 -7.22
CA SER A 71 4.00 27.21 -8.25
C SER A 71 4.08 26.56 -9.62
N ASP A 72 5.20 25.88 -9.92
CA ASP A 72 5.42 25.25 -11.23
C ASP A 72 4.68 23.91 -11.37
N CYS A 73 4.42 23.25 -10.24
CA CYS A 73 3.81 21.92 -10.17
C CYS A 73 2.81 21.83 -8.98
N PRO A 74 1.61 22.44 -9.11
CA PRO A 74 0.62 22.47 -8.02
C PRO A 74 0.12 21.07 -7.65
N ASP A 75 -0.02 20.18 -8.62
CA ASP A 75 -0.51 18.80 -8.40
C ASP A 75 0.44 17.99 -7.52
N CYS A 76 1.76 18.15 -7.73
CA CYS A 76 2.77 17.47 -6.90
C CYS A 76 2.78 18.01 -5.47
N ALA A 77 2.58 19.33 -5.31
CA ALA A 77 2.53 19.94 -3.99
C ALA A 77 1.34 19.42 -3.17
N ALA A 78 0.17 19.27 -3.79
CA ALA A 78 -1.01 18.69 -3.13
C ALA A 78 -0.76 17.24 -2.68
N LEU A 79 -0.08 16.44 -3.51
CA LEU A 79 0.29 15.06 -3.18
C LEU A 79 1.27 15.00 -1.99
N LEU A 80 2.24 15.91 -1.94
CA LEU A 80 3.22 15.97 -0.83
C LEU A 80 2.56 16.43 0.48
N GLU A 81 1.61 17.35 0.43
CA GLU A 81 0.88 17.81 1.62
C GLU A 81 -0.13 16.78 2.16
N GLY A 82 -0.71 15.95 1.28
CA GLY A 82 -1.65 14.90 1.68
C GLY A 82 -1.04 13.75 2.48
N VAL A 83 0.28 13.55 2.40
CA VAL A 83 0.98 12.45 3.11
C VAL A 83 1.22 12.77 4.60
N GLY A 84 1.07 14.03 5.03
CA GLY A 84 1.34 14.48 6.40
C GLY A 84 0.12 14.72 7.29
N ARG A 85 -1.11 14.41 6.84
CA ARG A 85 -2.34 14.71 7.61
C ARG A 85 -3.00 13.43 8.11
N GLU A 86 -2.39 12.85 9.15
CA GLU A 86 -3.08 11.91 10.03
C GLU A 86 -4.20 12.69 10.77
N PRO A 87 -5.47 12.27 10.72
CA PRO A 87 -6.53 12.93 11.48
C PRO A 87 -6.25 12.76 12.99
N PRO A 88 -6.53 13.79 13.83
CA PRO A 88 -6.27 13.70 15.25
C PRO A 88 -7.13 12.59 15.87
N THR A 89 -6.47 11.61 16.50
CA THR A 89 -7.09 10.57 17.31
C THR A 89 -7.92 11.22 18.41
N GLU A 90 -9.24 11.15 18.26
CA GLU A 90 -10.20 11.48 19.32
C GLU A 90 -10.03 10.46 20.45
N PRO A 91 -9.87 10.88 21.73
CA PRO A 91 -9.65 9.95 22.83
C PRO A 91 -10.92 9.17 23.13
N ALA A 92 -10.81 7.83 23.13
CA ALA A 92 -11.90 6.92 23.45
C ALA A 92 -12.44 7.15 24.88
N PRO A 93 -13.77 7.08 25.11
CA PRO A 93 -14.33 7.11 26.45
C PRO A 93 -14.06 5.80 27.17
N GLU A 94 -13.40 5.93 28.32
CA GLU A 94 -13.16 4.91 29.33
C GLU A 94 -14.50 4.42 29.90
N VAL A 95 -14.82 3.13 29.71
CA VAL A 95 -15.92 2.46 30.41
C VAL A 95 -15.39 1.26 31.17
N ALA A 96 -15.62 1.35 32.48
CA ALA A 96 -15.41 0.48 33.64
C ALA A 96 -15.37 -1.07 33.46
N PRO A 97 -14.78 -1.80 34.44
CA PRO A 97 -14.47 -3.23 34.35
C PRO A 97 -15.69 -4.16 34.53
N PRO A 98 -15.59 -5.43 34.06
CA PRO A 98 -16.68 -6.41 34.16
C PRO A 98 -16.76 -7.06 35.55
N THR A 99 -17.98 -7.26 36.04
CA THR A 99 -18.29 -8.12 37.19
C THR A 99 -18.59 -9.54 36.69
N GLU A 100 -17.88 -10.50 37.28
CA GLU A 100 -17.92 -11.96 37.05
C GLU A 100 -19.19 -12.63 37.65
N PRO A 101 -19.46 -13.95 37.47
CA PRO A 101 -20.68 -14.44 36.84
C PRO A 101 -21.48 -15.44 37.71
N ALA A 102 -22.67 -15.84 37.24
CA ALA A 102 -23.32 -17.08 37.67
C ALA A 102 -24.37 -17.52 36.61
N PRO A 103 -24.75 -18.82 36.58
CA PRO A 103 -24.76 -19.60 35.34
C PRO A 103 -26.15 -20.14 34.96
N SER A 104 -26.14 -20.87 33.84
CA SER A 104 -27.18 -21.81 33.36
C SER A 104 -28.31 -21.15 32.57
N GLU A 105 -28.33 -21.41 31.26
CA GLU A 105 -29.11 -22.50 30.67
C GLU A 105 -28.83 -22.53 29.16
N LEU A 106 -28.35 -23.68 28.66
CA LEU A 106 -28.56 -24.05 27.26
C LEU A 106 -30.04 -24.43 27.13
N PRO A 107 -30.72 -24.05 26.04
CA PRO A 107 -30.75 -25.00 24.94
C PRO A 107 -30.52 -24.38 23.57
N ALA A 108 -30.12 -25.27 22.68
CA ALA A 108 -29.95 -25.11 21.25
C ALA A 108 -31.05 -24.29 20.57
N THR A 109 -30.62 -23.28 19.82
CA THR A 109 -31.18 -23.02 18.50
C THR A 109 -30.04 -22.67 17.56
N VAL A 110 -29.84 -23.54 16.58
CA VAL A 110 -29.12 -23.22 15.35
C VAL A 110 -29.91 -22.14 14.62
N GLU A 111 -29.53 -20.89 14.82
CA GLU A 111 -29.76 -19.87 13.80
C GLU A 111 -28.39 -19.45 13.32
N ALA A 112 -28.08 -19.98 12.12
CA ALA A 112 -27.14 -19.36 11.23
C ALA A 112 -27.45 -17.87 11.25
N SER A 113 -26.55 -17.10 11.88
CA SER A 113 -26.42 -15.69 11.57
C SER A 113 -25.94 -15.65 10.13
N SER A 114 -26.91 -15.77 9.22
CA SER A 114 -26.92 -15.00 8.00
C SER A 114 -26.76 -13.56 8.44
N GLY A 115 -25.51 -13.14 8.56
CA GLY A 115 -25.14 -11.75 8.67
C GLY A 115 -25.59 -11.10 7.38
N GLU A 116 -26.84 -10.66 7.35
CA GLU A 116 -27.20 -9.47 6.61
C GLU A 116 -26.24 -8.38 7.07
N GLY A 117 -25.29 -8.14 6.19
CA GLY A 117 -24.17 -7.27 6.41
C GLY A 117 -23.55 -7.01 5.06
N GLY A 118 -24.34 -6.48 4.12
CA GLY A 118 -23.84 -5.54 3.13
C GLY A 118 -23.25 -4.32 3.85
N SER A 119 -22.27 -4.54 4.70
CA SER A 119 -21.46 -3.50 5.26
C SER A 119 -20.53 -3.09 4.14
N ALA A 120 -20.58 -1.81 3.80
CA ALA A 120 -19.49 -1.11 3.15
C ALA A 120 -18.23 -1.29 4.03
N GLY A 121 -17.62 -2.46 3.93
CA GLY A 121 -16.50 -2.87 4.75
C GLY A 121 -15.27 -2.14 4.27
N THR A 122 -14.50 -1.58 5.19
CA THR A 122 -13.15 -1.15 4.87
C THR A 122 -12.20 -2.32 5.07
N VAL A 123 -11.34 -2.58 4.10
CA VAL A 123 -10.23 -3.53 4.25
C VAL A 123 -8.92 -2.77 4.16
N GLN A 124 -7.96 -3.13 5.01
CA GLN A 124 -6.60 -2.63 4.87
C GLN A 124 -5.85 -3.54 3.91
N ALA A 125 -5.27 -2.96 2.87
CA ALA A 125 -4.50 -3.70 1.89
C ALA A 125 -3.24 -2.94 1.48
N ALA A 126 -2.18 -3.67 1.16
CA ALA A 126 -0.93 -3.17 0.61
C ALA A 126 -0.82 -3.62 -0.84
N ALA A 127 -1.01 -2.68 -1.77
CA ALA A 127 -0.76 -2.91 -3.19
C ALA A 127 0.70 -2.55 -3.50
N MET A 128 1.50 -3.53 -3.89
CA MET A 128 2.93 -3.36 -4.13
C MET A 128 3.41 -4.12 -5.36
N ALA A 129 4.55 -3.69 -5.89
CA ALA A 129 5.26 -4.36 -6.97
C ALA A 129 6.55 -4.97 -6.41
N VAL A 130 6.67 -6.29 -6.47
CA VAL A 130 7.83 -7.06 -5.98
C VAL A 130 8.38 -7.85 -7.16
N ARG A 131 9.65 -7.63 -7.52
CA ARG A 131 10.31 -8.30 -8.66
C ARG A 131 9.47 -8.27 -9.96
N ASP A 132 8.95 -7.08 -10.30
CA ASP A 132 8.05 -6.81 -11.43
C ASP A 132 6.66 -7.48 -11.39
N GLN A 133 6.32 -8.16 -10.30
CA GLN A 133 4.97 -8.72 -10.08
C GLN A 133 4.15 -7.81 -9.17
N ARG A 134 2.95 -7.44 -9.63
CA ARG A 134 1.98 -6.70 -8.81
C ARG A 134 1.25 -7.68 -7.91
N VAL A 135 1.31 -7.44 -6.60
CA VAL A 135 0.63 -8.23 -5.58
C VAL A 135 -0.15 -7.32 -4.65
N VAL A 136 -1.32 -7.77 -4.26
CA VAL A 136 -2.14 -7.10 -3.25
C VAL A 136 -2.18 -7.97 -2.01
N VAL A 137 -1.63 -7.48 -0.91
CA VAL A 137 -1.74 -8.14 0.39
C VAL A 137 -2.90 -7.53 1.14
N VAL A 138 -3.92 -8.31 1.50
CA VAL A 138 -5.07 -7.82 2.27
C VAL A 138 -4.99 -8.32 3.70
N LEU A 139 -5.03 -7.39 4.64
CA LEU A 139 -5.11 -7.69 6.07
C LEU A 139 -6.52 -8.18 6.40
N VAL A 140 -6.60 -9.37 6.96
CA VAL A 140 -7.84 -10.05 7.36
C VAL A 140 -7.68 -10.68 8.75
N PRO A 141 -8.77 -11.01 9.45
CA PRO A 141 -8.68 -11.72 10.72
C PRO A 141 -7.92 -13.05 10.59
N LEU A 142 -7.10 -13.39 11.60
CA LEU A 142 -6.32 -14.63 11.61
C LEU A 142 -7.19 -15.89 11.47
N ALA A 143 -8.41 -15.86 12.03
CA ALA A 143 -9.39 -16.95 11.90
C ALA A 143 -9.73 -17.26 10.44
N LEU A 144 -9.84 -16.22 9.60
CA LEU A 144 -10.10 -16.38 8.18
C LEU A 144 -8.92 -17.05 7.47
N VAL A 145 -7.68 -16.59 7.73
CA VAL A 145 -6.45 -17.18 7.14
C VAL A 145 -6.24 -18.62 7.59
N SER A 146 -6.75 -18.98 8.76
CA SER A 146 -6.62 -20.33 9.32
C SER A 146 -7.64 -21.33 8.74
N SER A 147 -8.61 -20.86 7.95
CA SER A 147 -9.64 -21.67 7.30
C SER A 147 -9.48 -21.60 5.77
N PRO A 148 -8.80 -22.58 5.12
CA PRO A 148 -8.46 -22.49 3.70
C PRO A 148 -9.68 -22.25 2.80
N GLY A 149 -10.80 -22.93 3.06
CA GLY A 149 -12.02 -22.77 2.24
C GLY A 149 -12.65 -21.38 2.37
N GLU A 150 -12.70 -20.82 3.59
CA GLU A 150 -13.20 -19.45 3.78
C GLU A 150 -12.24 -18.40 3.24
N ALA A 151 -10.94 -18.64 3.38
CA ALA A 151 -9.88 -17.80 2.84
C ALA A 151 -9.93 -17.75 1.31
N ASP A 152 -10.13 -18.88 0.63
CA ASP A 152 -10.25 -18.93 -0.83
C ASP A 152 -11.50 -18.17 -1.30
N MET A 153 -12.66 -18.42 -0.70
CA MET A 153 -13.90 -17.68 -1.01
C MET A 153 -13.74 -16.17 -0.75
N ALA A 154 -13.02 -15.79 0.30
CA ALA A 154 -12.75 -14.39 0.60
C ALA A 154 -11.77 -13.76 -0.40
N ALA A 155 -10.74 -14.50 -0.80
CA ALA A 155 -9.78 -14.05 -1.80
C ALA A 155 -10.45 -13.82 -3.16
N GLU A 156 -11.33 -14.73 -3.60
CA GLU A 156 -12.10 -14.57 -4.84
C GLU A 156 -13.00 -13.33 -4.82
N ARG A 157 -13.72 -13.12 -3.70
CA ARG A 157 -14.59 -11.94 -3.53
C ARG A 157 -13.78 -10.64 -3.56
N LEU A 158 -12.65 -10.61 -2.85
CA LEU A 158 -11.79 -9.44 -2.76
C LEU A 158 -11.06 -9.18 -4.09
N ALA A 159 -10.69 -10.22 -4.82
CA ALA A 159 -10.04 -10.09 -6.13
C ALA A 159 -10.91 -9.28 -7.11
N ALA A 160 -12.25 -9.39 -7.05
CA ALA A 160 -13.16 -8.56 -7.83
C ALA A 160 -13.00 -7.07 -7.52
N THR A 161 -12.78 -6.70 -6.25
CA THR A 161 -12.52 -5.31 -5.83
C THR A 161 -11.19 -4.78 -6.34
N PHE A 162 -10.18 -5.64 -6.46
CA PHE A 162 -8.84 -5.29 -6.94
C PHE A 162 -8.63 -5.57 -8.43
N HIS A 163 -9.70 -5.57 -9.24
CA HIS A 163 -9.67 -5.75 -10.69
C HIS A 163 -8.93 -7.04 -11.15
N GLY A 164 -9.04 -8.12 -10.38
CA GLY A 164 -8.40 -9.40 -10.69
C GLY A 164 -6.89 -9.45 -10.41
N ALA A 165 -6.35 -8.49 -9.66
CA ALA A 165 -4.94 -8.53 -9.27
C ALA A 165 -4.63 -9.77 -8.41
N PRO A 166 -3.42 -10.36 -8.53
CA PRO A 166 -2.98 -11.46 -7.67
C PRO A 166 -3.02 -11.04 -6.20
N LEU A 167 -3.83 -11.78 -5.42
CA LEU A 167 -4.17 -11.41 -4.05
C LEU A 167 -3.59 -12.41 -3.06
N LEU A 168 -3.13 -11.89 -1.94
CA LEU A 168 -2.63 -12.65 -0.81
C LEU A 168 -3.36 -12.17 0.45
N LEU A 169 -3.96 -13.10 1.18
CA LEU A 169 -4.56 -12.79 2.47
C LEU A 169 -3.49 -12.86 3.53
N MET A 170 -3.50 -11.91 4.46
CA MET A 170 -2.58 -11.89 5.58
C MET A 170 -3.36 -11.70 6.88
N GLY A 171 -3.16 -12.62 7.82
CA GLY A 171 -3.58 -12.50 9.20
C GLY A 171 -2.36 -12.24 10.06
N GLN A 172 -2.56 -11.60 11.20
CA GLN A 172 -1.50 -11.40 12.18
C GLN A 172 -1.81 -12.26 13.40
N ALA A 173 -0.84 -13.06 13.83
CA ALA A 173 -0.93 -13.80 15.09
C ALA A 173 -0.71 -12.86 16.29
N ASP A 174 -1.04 -13.33 17.48
CA ASP A 174 -0.97 -12.52 18.71
C ASP A 174 0.47 -12.07 19.05
N ASP A 175 1.47 -12.78 18.54
CA ASP A 175 2.90 -12.45 18.63
C ASP A 175 3.36 -11.38 17.61
N GLY A 176 2.44 -10.93 16.75
CA GLY A 176 2.73 -10.00 15.66
C GLY A 176 3.24 -10.67 14.38
N SER A 177 3.40 -12.00 14.36
CA SER A 177 3.89 -12.72 13.19
C SER A 177 2.82 -12.78 12.09
N PRO A 178 3.15 -12.43 10.83
CA PRO A 178 2.20 -12.53 9.73
C PRO A 178 2.03 -13.99 9.30
N ARG A 179 0.78 -14.39 9.10
CA ARG A 179 0.39 -15.63 8.42
C ARG A 179 -0.24 -15.29 7.08
N TYR A 180 0.26 -15.90 6.03
CA TYR A 180 -0.21 -15.66 4.68
C TYR A 180 -1.04 -16.83 4.16
N HIS A 181 -2.07 -16.52 3.38
CA HIS A 181 -2.84 -17.50 2.60
C HIS A 181 -2.96 -17.03 1.15
N GLY A 182 -2.78 -17.97 0.22
CA GLY A 182 -2.79 -17.74 -1.22
C GLY A 182 -1.66 -18.49 -1.94
N PRO A 183 -1.36 -18.17 -3.20
CA PRO A 183 -0.35 -18.88 -3.99
C PRO A 183 1.03 -18.87 -3.32
N ALA A 184 1.66 -20.05 -3.21
CA ALA A 184 2.96 -20.21 -2.53
C ALA A 184 4.07 -19.32 -3.12
N GLU A 185 4.03 -19.08 -4.42
CA GLU A 185 4.96 -18.17 -5.11
C GLU A 185 4.83 -16.72 -4.60
N LEU A 186 3.58 -16.24 -4.39
CA LEU A 186 3.33 -14.91 -3.84
C LEU A 186 3.73 -14.82 -2.38
N GLN A 187 3.47 -15.87 -1.59
CA GLN A 187 3.91 -15.93 -0.20
C GLN A 187 5.43 -15.80 -0.08
N ALA A 188 6.19 -16.53 -0.90
CA ALA A 188 7.64 -16.47 -0.92
C ALA A 188 8.19 -15.10 -1.35
N LEU A 189 7.45 -14.36 -2.19
CA LEU A 189 7.83 -13.01 -2.61
C LEU A 189 7.64 -11.98 -1.51
N VAL A 190 6.56 -12.08 -0.72
CA VAL A 190 6.24 -11.08 0.30
C VAL A 190 6.86 -11.38 1.66
N SER A 191 7.21 -12.64 1.96
CA SER A 191 7.77 -13.04 3.26
C SER A 191 9.11 -12.37 3.60
N GLY A 192 9.84 -11.90 2.59
CA GLY A 192 11.09 -11.14 2.77
C GLY A 192 10.89 -9.64 3.02
N ILE A 193 9.65 -9.15 3.08
CA ILE A 193 9.33 -7.73 3.21
C ILE A 193 8.84 -7.47 4.65
N PRO A 194 9.55 -6.63 5.44
CA PRO A 194 9.06 -6.23 6.76
C PRO A 194 7.70 -5.55 6.65
N LEU A 195 6.77 -5.87 7.55
CA LEU A 195 5.38 -5.40 7.52
C LEU A 195 5.28 -3.86 7.52
N GLU A 196 6.21 -3.20 8.20
CA GLU A 196 6.29 -1.74 8.32
C GLU A 196 6.66 -1.06 7.00
N ARG A 197 7.26 -1.81 6.06
CA ARG A 197 7.64 -1.31 4.74
C ARG A 197 6.55 -1.54 3.69
N MET A 198 5.48 -2.25 4.04
CA MET A 198 4.35 -2.47 3.14
C MET A 198 3.50 -1.19 3.03
N PRO A 199 3.08 -0.78 1.82
CA PRO A 199 2.31 0.44 1.60
C PRO A 199 0.83 0.26 1.95
N TRP A 200 0.53 0.10 3.23
CA TRP A 200 -0.82 -0.12 3.74
C TRP A 200 -1.75 1.06 3.39
N LYS A 201 -2.92 0.73 2.86
CA LYS A 201 -4.01 1.68 2.58
C LYS A 201 -5.34 1.05 2.93
N VAL A 202 -6.31 1.88 3.30
CA VAL A 202 -7.68 1.45 3.55
C VAL A 202 -8.49 1.55 2.26
N TYR A 203 -9.09 0.45 1.86
CA TYR A 203 -9.95 0.32 0.68
C TYR A 203 -11.39 0.10 1.14
N ARG A 204 -12.34 0.78 0.49
CA ARG A 204 -13.77 0.52 0.71
C ARG A 204 -14.23 -0.57 -0.24
N LEU A 205 -14.74 -1.66 0.32
CA LEU A 205 -15.46 -2.68 -0.43
C LEU A 205 -16.79 -2.07 -0.90
N ARG A 206 -17.08 -2.22 -2.20
CA ARG A 206 -18.33 -1.79 -2.84
C ARG A 206 -19.18 -3.00 -3.17
#